data_AF-A0A2S5G8V5-F1
#
_entry.id   AF-A0A2S5G8V5-F1
#
_cell.length_a   1.000
_cell.length_b   1.000
_cell.length_c   1.000
_cell.angle_alpha   90.00
_cell.angle_beta   90.00
_cell.angle_gamma   90.00
#
_symmetry.space_group_name_H-M   'P 1'
#
loop_
_entity.id
_entity.type
_entity.pdbx_description
1 polymer ?
#
loop_
_entity_poly.entity_id
_entity_poly.type
_entity_poly.pdbx_seq_one_letter_code
_entity_poly.pdbx_strand_id
1 'polypeptide(L)'
;MGQTLSHTNELVHRKANPKLKIVDGTGNPLSSEEIQIKQTNHKFLFGCGIFDVIEVANENVPADRLAFQEQKLDLFLDVFNSATLPFYWGTFEPERGKPLTKELKAAARWLKERNIAVKGHPLCWHTVTAPWLLELSNEEILKAQFDRIERDVSDFKGLIDTWDVINEVVIMPIFDKYDNGITRISKDLGRVGIIKEMFAKTREFNPNAKLLLNDFNTSINYEILIDGCLNAGIQIDAIGIQSHQHQGYWGREKLEEVLERFSHFGLPIHFTENTLTSGHLMPADIVDLNDYQLSEWPSTPEFEERQAREVEEMYSTLFKHPLVESITTWSFSDDGAWLGAPAGFVRQDNSPKPSYEVLKKLIKEDWSTNVTAKTDDYGIVSFEGFLGEYDVLVGGKKASFTVDKNDEMVQLVIE
;
A
#
# COMPACT_ATOMS: atom_id res chain seq x y z
N MET A 1 -35.83 -20.96 22.74
CA MET A 1 -35.57 -21.24 21.31
C MET A 1 -34.36 -20.42 20.92
N GLY A 2 -33.20 -21.08 20.76
CA GLY A 2 -31.97 -20.41 20.40
C GLY A 2 -32.06 -19.90 18.97
N GLN A 3 -31.91 -18.59 18.79
CA GLN A 3 -31.58 -18.02 17.49
C GLN A 3 -30.13 -18.34 17.22
N THR A 4 -29.89 -19.27 16.30
CA THR A 4 -28.60 -19.46 15.65
C THR A 4 -28.31 -18.16 14.90
N LEU A 5 -27.50 -17.28 15.48
CA LEU A 5 -26.87 -16.19 14.75
C LEU A 5 -26.06 -16.85 13.64
N SER A 6 -26.57 -16.76 12.41
CA SER A 6 -25.81 -17.07 11.20
C SER A 6 -24.54 -16.22 11.24
N HIS A 7 -23.41 -16.84 11.60
CA HIS A 7 -22.10 -16.25 11.37
C HIS A 7 -21.91 -16.18 9.86
N THR A 8 -22.36 -15.07 9.26
CA THR A 8 -21.93 -14.68 7.92
C THR A 8 -20.41 -14.75 7.90
N ASN A 9 -19.85 -15.58 7.02
CA ASN A 9 -18.41 -15.65 6.80
C ASN A 9 -17.93 -14.25 6.37
N GLU A 10 -17.39 -13.48 7.31
CA GLU A 10 -17.05 -12.05 7.15
C GLU A 10 -16.07 -11.82 5.99
N LEU A 11 -15.34 -12.85 5.56
CA LEU A 11 -14.35 -12.82 4.49
C LEU A 11 -14.85 -13.35 3.14
N VAL A 12 -16.15 -13.61 2.97
CA VAL A 12 -16.69 -14.13 1.70
C VAL A 12 -16.34 -13.25 0.49
N HIS A 13 -16.24 -11.93 0.70
CA HIS A 13 -15.86 -10.98 -0.34
C HIS A 13 -14.36 -11.00 -0.71
N ARG A 14 -13.54 -11.71 0.08
CA ARG A 14 -12.10 -11.94 -0.15
C ARG A 14 -11.79 -13.27 -0.82
N LYS A 15 -12.80 -14.10 -1.04
CA LYS A 15 -12.65 -15.47 -1.52
C LYS A 15 -13.53 -15.75 -2.73
N ALA A 16 -13.21 -16.80 -3.45
CA ALA A 16 -14.02 -17.38 -4.52
C ALA A 16 -14.04 -18.91 -4.39
N ASN A 17 -14.92 -19.55 -5.17
CA ASN A 17 -15.04 -21.01 -5.25
C ASN A 17 -14.82 -21.52 -6.68
N PRO A 18 -13.63 -21.30 -7.28
CA PRO A 18 -13.38 -21.66 -8.67
C PRO A 18 -13.36 -23.18 -8.87
N LYS A 19 -13.65 -23.60 -10.10
CA LYS A 19 -13.41 -24.97 -10.58
C LYS A 19 -12.15 -24.99 -11.44
N LEU A 20 -11.20 -25.86 -11.16
CA LEU A 20 -10.06 -26.07 -12.04
C LEU A 20 -10.28 -27.36 -12.83
N LYS A 21 -10.11 -27.29 -14.15
CA LYS A 21 -10.07 -28.47 -15.02
C LYS A 21 -8.63 -28.70 -15.43
N ILE A 22 -8.04 -29.78 -14.93
CA ILE A 22 -6.64 -30.12 -15.16
C ILE A 22 -6.55 -31.16 -16.27
N VAL A 23 -5.77 -30.84 -17.31
CA VAL A 23 -5.56 -31.73 -18.46
C VAL A 23 -4.07 -31.93 -18.75
N ASP A 24 -3.71 -33.04 -19.38
CA ASP A 24 -2.36 -33.26 -19.91
C ASP A 24 -2.10 -32.43 -21.18
N GLY A 25 -0.86 -32.46 -21.69
CA GLY A 25 -0.46 -31.76 -22.92
C GLY A 25 -1.20 -32.20 -24.19
N THR A 26 -1.98 -33.30 -24.14
CA THR A 26 -2.85 -33.75 -25.23
C THR A 26 -4.32 -33.37 -25.03
N GLY A 27 -4.65 -32.75 -23.90
CA GLY A 27 -6.01 -32.34 -23.52
C GLY A 27 -6.82 -33.40 -22.81
N ASN A 28 -6.25 -34.56 -22.45
CA ASN A 28 -6.96 -35.57 -21.67
C ASN A 28 -7.05 -35.15 -20.21
N PRO A 29 -8.19 -35.38 -19.53
CA PRO A 29 -8.31 -35.12 -18.11
C PRO A 29 -7.30 -35.89 -17.26
N LEU A 30 -6.65 -35.20 -16.32
CA LEU A 30 -5.87 -35.85 -15.27
C LEU A 30 -6.81 -36.30 -14.17
N SER A 31 -7.33 -37.53 -14.29
CA SER A 31 -8.33 -38.11 -13.39
C SER A 31 -7.72 -38.73 -12.13
N SER A 32 -8.35 -38.50 -10.96
CA SER A 32 -7.93 -39.08 -9.68
C SER A 32 -6.50 -38.75 -9.25
N GLU A 33 -5.94 -37.68 -9.83
CA GLU A 33 -4.59 -37.20 -9.52
C GLU A 33 -4.62 -36.34 -8.26
N GLU A 34 -3.63 -36.51 -7.40
CA GLU A 34 -3.42 -35.62 -6.27
C GLU A 34 -2.74 -34.33 -6.74
N ILE A 35 -3.33 -33.20 -6.39
CA ILE A 35 -2.86 -31.88 -6.76
C ILE A 35 -2.65 -31.03 -5.50
N GLN A 36 -1.66 -30.15 -5.53
CA GLN A 36 -1.50 -29.09 -4.54
C GLN A 36 -1.80 -27.74 -5.19
N ILE A 37 -2.68 -26.96 -4.59
CA ILE A 37 -3.04 -25.61 -4.99
C ILE A 37 -2.46 -24.67 -3.94
N LYS A 38 -1.52 -23.82 -4.34
CA LYS A 38 -0.81 -22.91 -3.45
C LYS A 38 -0.97 -21.48 -3.94
N GLN A 39 -1.49 -20.61 -3.08
CA GLN A 39 -1.49 -19.19 -3.34
C GLN A 39 -0.06 -18.66 -3.30
N THR A 40 0.33 -17.91 -4.33
CA THR A 40 1.66 -17.31 -4.47
C THR A 40 1.62 -15.81 -4.23
N ASN A 41 0.50 -15.17 -4.54
CA ASN A 41 0.30 -13.75 -4.31
C ASN A 41 -1.17 -13.45 -3.96
N HIS A 42 -1.40 -12.43 -3.13
CA HIS A 42 -2.75 -12.03 -2.75
C HIS A 42 -3.22 -10.85 -3.62
N LYS A 43 -4.50 -10.85 -3.99
CA LYS A 43 -5.13 -9.67 -4.62
C LYS A 43 -5.24 -8.48 -3.66
N PHE A 44 -5.39 -8.75 -2.36
CA PHE A 44 -5.34 -7.71 -1.33
C PHE A 44 -3.89 -7.24 -1.16
N LEU A 45 -3.68 -5.93 -1.08
CA LEU A 45 -2.34 -5.35 -1.03
C LEU A 45 -1.91 -5.10 0.40
N PHE A 46 -1.05 -5.98 0.92
CA PHE A 46 -0.31 -5.76 2.15
C PHE A 46 1.00 -5.05 1.80
N GLY A 47 1.17 -3.82 2.27
CA GLY A 47 2.29 -2.99 1.86
C GLY A 47 3.09 -2.33 2.97
N CYS A 48 4.23 -1.76 2.55
CA CYS A 48 5.08 -0.92 3.38
C CYS A 48 5.72 0.21 2.56
N GLY A 49 5.99 1.36 3.18
CA GLY A 49 7.02 2.29 2.69
C GLY A 49 8.40 1.65 2.84
N ILE A 50 9.13 1.42 1.73
CA ILE A 50 10.41 0.71 1.76
C ILE A 50 11.46 1.42 0.90
N PHE A 51 11.92 2.57 1.37
CA PHE A 51 12.76 3.46 0.56
C PHE A 51 14.20 2.96 0.40
N ASP A 52 14.67 2.12 1.33
CA ASP A 52 15.99 1.47 1.27
C ASP A 52 16.20 0.62 0.01
N VAL A 53 15.12 0.17 -0.64
CA VAL A 53 15.23 -0.58 -1.90
C VAL A 53 15.89 0.24 -3.01
N ILE A 54 15.89 1.58 -2.91
CA ILE A 54 16.64 2.46 -3.80
C ILE A 54 18.14 2.20 -3.65
N GLU A 55 18.64 2.09 -2.43
CA GLU A 55 20.06 1.86 -2.18
C GLU A 55 20.47 0.45 -2.62
N VAL A 56 19.64 -0.56 -2.32
CA VAL A 56 19.88 -1.95 -2.74
C VAL A 56 19.86 -2.11 -4.26
N ALA A 57 18.84 -1.57 -4.95
CA ALA A 57 18.71 -1.72 -6.39
C ALA A 57 19.78 -0.95 -7.19
N ASN A 58 20.45 0.02 -6.58
CA ASN A 58 21.51 0.81 -7.21
C ASN A 58 22.92 0.46 -6.71
N GLU A 59 23.05 -0.42 -5.71
CA GLU A 59 24.32 -0.82 -5.08
C GLU A 59 25.21 0.39 -4.70
N ASN A 60 24.58 1.48 -4.23
CA ASN A 60 25.25 2.77 -4.05
C ASN A 60 25.64 3.08 -2.59
N VAL A 61 25.70 2.05 -1.75
CA VAL A 61 26.11 2.10 -0.34
C VAL A 61 27.26 1.13 -0.06
N PRO A 62 28.03 1.31 1.03
CA PRO A 62 29.06 0.37 1.44
C PRO A 62 28.55 -1.07 1.56
N ALA A 63 29.43 -2.06 1.31
CA ALA A 63 29.04 -3.47 1.19
C ALA A 63 28.38 -4.05 2.46
N ASP A 64 28.80 -3.60 3.64
CA ASP A 64 28.19 -3.96 4.92
C ASP A 64 26.77 -3.39 5.07
N ARG A 65 26.56 -2.14 4.65
CA ARG A 65 25.22 -1.52 4.61
C ARG A 65 24.31 -2.20 3.58
N LEU A 66 24.86 -2.53 2.40
CA LEU A 66 24.13 -3.24 1.35
C LEU A 66 23.62 -4.59 1.88
N ALA A 67 24.50 -5.41 2.44
CA ALA A 67 24.13 -6.71 3.01
C ALA A 67 23.10 -6.58 4.15
N PHE A 68 23.23 -5.55 4.99
CA PHE A 68 22.24 -5.24 6.02
C PHE A 68 20.86 -4.91 5.43
N GLN A 69 20.80 -4.14 4.35
CA GLN A 69 19.54 -3.81 3.70
C GLN A 69 18.95 -4.97 2.90
N GLU A 70 19.78 -5.81 2.28
CA GLU A 70 19.32 -7.04 1.63
C GLU A 70 18.63 -7.99 2.63
N GLN A 71 19.23 -8.19 3.82
CA GLN A 71 18.60 -8.96 4.89
C GLN A 71 17.25 -8.37 5.32
N LYS A 72 17.17 -7.04 5.44
CA LYS A 72 15.91 -6.34 5.74
C LYS A 72 14.88 -6.60 4.64
N LEU A 73 15.27 -6.51 3.37
CA LEU A 73 14.36 -6.71 2.25
C LEU A 73 13.90 -8.17 2.10
N ASP A 74 14.73 -9.15 2.45
CA ASP A 74 14.31 -10.56 2.49
C ASP A 74 13.16 -10.78 3.47
N LEU A 75 13.23 -10.17 4.67
CA LEU A 75 12.13 -10.20 5.64
C LEU A 75 10.88 -9.46 5.12
N PHE A 76 11.06 -8.35 4.40
CA PHE A 76 9.94 -7.64 3.77
C PHE A 76 9.23 -8.53 2.73
N LEU A 77 9.97 -9.18 1.83
CA LEU A 77 9.45 -10.05 0.77
C LEU A 77 8.76 -11.31 1.32
N ASP A 78 9.17 -11.77 2.50
CA ASP A 78 8.57 -12.89 3.21
C ASP A 78 7.15 -12.59 3.72
N VAL A 79 6.73 -11.32 3.78
CA VAL A 79 5.41 -10.93 4.30
C VAL A 79 4.59 -10.14 3.28
N PHE A 80 5.16 -9.08 2.71
CA PHE A 80 4.43 -8.06 1.95
C PHE A 80 4.40 -8.36 0.44
N ASN A 81 3.38 -7.84 -0.24
CA ASN A 81 3.23 -7.95 -1.70
C ASN A 81 3.04 -6.59 -2.39
N SER A 82 3.16 -5.49 -1.64
CA SER A 82 3.08 -4.13 -2.16
C SER A 82 4.12 -3.23 -1.51
N ALA A 83 4.62 -2.24 -2.25
CA ALA A 83 5.61 -1.28 -1.78
C ALA A 83 5.22 0.14 -2.22
N THR A 84 5.48 1.10 -1.33
CA THR A 84 5.40 2.53 -1.68
C THR A 84 6.80 3.08 -1.93
N LEU A 85 6.99 3.76 -3.06
CA LEU A 85 8.23 4.44 -3.42
C LEU A 85 8.07 5.97 -3.34
N PRO A 86 9.10 6.69 -2.88
CA PRO A 86 9.02 8.12 -2.61
C PRO A 86 9.22 8.95 -3.88
N PHE A 87 8.31 9.88 -4.10
CA PHE A 87 8.31 10.91 -5.13
C PHE A 87 8.24 12.31 -4.50
N TYR A 88 8.77 12.49 -3.29
CA TYR A 88 8.83 13.82 -2.66
C TYR A 88 9.65 14.77 -3.53
N TRP A 89 9.05 15.87 -3.98
CA TRP A 89 9.61 16.64 -5.08
C TRP A 89 11.02 17.16 -4.76
N GLY A 90 11.24 17.66 -3.55
CA GLY A 90 12.53 18.23 -3.15
C GLY A 90 13.68 17.22 -3.08
N THR A 91 13.40 15.94 -2.78
CA THR A 91 14.44 14.90 -2.74
C THR A 91 14.54 14.14 -4.05
N PHE A 92 13.43 14.01 -4.79
CA PHE A 92 13.39 13.36 -6.09
C PHE A 92 13.97 14.26 -7.21
N GLU A 93 13.72 15.57 -7.17
CA GLU A 93 14.24 16.56 -8.12
C GLU A 93 14.84 17.76 -7.37
N PRO A 94 15.97 17.55 -6.67
CA PRO A 94 16.61 18.60 -5.88
C PRO A 94 17.07 19.79 -6.74
N GLU A 95 17.44 19.52 -7.99
CA GLU A 95 17.77 20.52 -9.00
C GLU A 95 16.76 20.47 -10.14
N ARG A 96 16.24 21.64 -10.55
CA ARG A 96 15.24 21.75 -11.62
C ARG A 96 15.72 21.06 -12.91
N GLY A 97 14.90 20.13 -13.42
CA GLY A 97 15.18 19.37 -14.64
C GLY A 97 16.15 18.20 -14.45
N LYS A 98 16.55 17.88 -13.21
CA LYS A 98 17.45 16.76 -12.89
C LYS A 98 16.83 15.81 -11.84
N PRO A 99 15.73 15.13 -12.18
CA PRO A 99 15.14 14.14 -11.29
C PRO A 99 16.02 12.89 -11.17
N LEU A 100 15.96 12.22 -10.02
CA LEU A 100 16.57 10.92 -9.74
C LEU A 100 15.73 9.76 -10.32
N THR A 101 15.23 9.95 -11.55
CA THR A 101 14.34 9.00 -12.24
C THR A 101 15.02 7.65 -12.46
N LYS A 102 16.32 7.64 -12.76
CA LYS A 102 17.05 6.41 -13.05
C LYS A 102 17.10 5.50 -11.82
N GLU A 103 17.47 6.06 -10.68
CA GLU A 103 17.64 5.38 -9.41
C GLU A 103 16.31 4.79 -8.94
N LEU A 104 15.25 5.59 -9.03
CA LEU A 104 13.91 5.16 -8.61
C LEU A 104 13.29 4.13 -9.58
N LYS A 105 13.60 4.20 -10.89
CA LYS A 105 13.22 3.15 -11.85
C LYS A 105 13.92 1.82 -11.55
N ALA A 106 15.17 1.84 -11.12
CA ALA A 106 15.89 0.63 -10.73
C ALA A 106 15.19 -0.05 -9.54
N ALA A 107 14.84 0.72 -8.51
CA ALA A 107 14.04 0.25 -7.38
C ALA A 107 12.69 -0.34 -7.81
N ALA A 108 11.92 0.38 -8.64
CA ALA A 108 10.62 -0.10 -9.11
C ALA A 108 10.72 -1.41 -9.89
N ARG A 109 11.75 -1.58 -10.73
CA ARG A 109 12.00 -2.85 -11.44
C ARG A 109 12.38 -3.97 -10.49
N TRP A 110 13.28 -3.71 -9.54
CA TRP A 110 13.72 -4.69 -8.55
C TRP A 110 12.53 -5.28 -7.78
N LEU A 111 11.57 -4.42 -7.39
CA LEU A 111 10.32 -4.81 -6.73
C LEU A 111 9.41 -5.62 -7.68
N LYS A 112 9.21 -5.12 -8.91
CA LYS A 112 8.32 -5.77 -9.89
C LYS A 112 8.80 -7.17 -10.29
N GLU A 113 10.11 -7.36 -10.46
CA GLU A 113 10.72 -8.67 -10.75
C GLU A 113 10.49 -9.70 -9.63
N ARG A 114 10.13 -9.23 -8.42
CA ARG A 114 9.80 -10.04 -7.25
C ARG A 114 8.30 -10.06 -6.95
N ASN A 115 7.47 -9.74 -7.94
CA ASN A 115 6.01 -9.71 -7.85
C ASN A 115 5.45 -8.76 -6.78
N ILE A 116 6.19 -7.69 -6.45
CA ILE A 116 5.72 -6.64 -5.56
C ILE A 116 5.03 -5.54 -6.37
N ALA A 117 3.77 -5.27 -6.05
CA ALA A 117 3.03 -4.13 -6.60
C ALA A 117 3.66 -2.82 -6.12
N VAL A 118 3.80 -1.82 -6.99
CA VAL A 118 4.46 -0.56 -6.64
C VAL A 118 3.48 0.60 -6.73
N LYS A 119 3.41 1.39 -5.66
CA LYS A 119 2.69 2.66 -5.59
C LYS A 119 3.69 3.83 -5.54
N GLY A 120 3.46 4.86 -6.35
CA GLY A 120 4.21 6.11 -6.28
C GLY A 120 3.55 7.11 -5.33
N HIS A 121 4.34 7.69 -4.41
CA HIS A 121 3.85 8.62 -3.39
C HIS A 121 4.76 9.83 -3.19
N PRO A 122 4.27 11.07 -3.33
CA PRO A 122 3.12 11.49 -4.12
C PRO A 122 3.55 12.35 -5.33
N LEU A 123 2.63 12.55 -6.28
CA LEU A 123 2.88 13.43 -7.44
C LEU A 123 2.78 14.92 -7.08
N CYS A 124 1.89 15.31 -6.16
CA CYS A 124 1.73 16.71 -5.73
C CYS A 124 1.57 16.77 -4.21
N TRP A 125 2.46 17.49 -3.52
CA TRP A 125 2.40 17.67 -2.07
C TRP A 125 3.07 18.97 -1.68
N HIS A 126 2.62 19.59 -0.61
CA HIS A 126 3.12 20.89 -0.15
C HIS A 126 4.32 20.80 0.78
N THR A 127 4.52 19.65 1.42
CA THR A 127 5.71 19.40 2.20
C THR A 127 6.81 18.74 1.35
N VAL A 128 8.06 18.89 1.76
CA VAL A 128 9.25 18.35 1.05
C VAL A 128 9.23 18.74 -0.44
N THR A 129 8.80 19.97 -0.72
CA THR A 129 8.77 20.52 -2.08
C THR A 129 10.15 21.01 -2.50
N ALA A 130 10.37 21.09 -3.82
CA ALA A 130 11.60 21.62 -4.36
C ALA A 130 11.78 23.13 -4.05
N PRO A 131 12.88 23.54 -3.37
CA PRO A 131 13.07 24.95 -2.99
C PRO A 131 13.09 25.93 -4.16
N TRP A 132 13.56 25.48 -5.33
CA TRP A 132 13.63 26.29 -6.55
C TRP A 132 12.26 26.74 -7.09
N LEU A 133 11.16 26.14 -6.61
CA LEU A 133 9.80 26.60 -6.93
C LEU A 133 9.49 27.98 -6.36
N LEU A 134 10.14 28.38 -5.26
CA LEU A 134 9.87 29.66 -4.60
C LEU A 134 10.29 30.87 -5.45
N GLU A 135 11.23 30.67 -6.37
CA GLU A 135 11.71 31.70 -7.31
C GLU A 135 10.71 31.96 -8.45
N LEU A 136 9.69 31.11 -8.60
CA LEU A 136 8.74 31.14 -9.70
C LEU A 136 7.43 31.85 -9.31
N SER A 137 6.75 32.38 -10.32
CA SER A 137 5.35 32.82 -10.21
C SER A 137 4.40 31.63 -10.03
N ASN A 138 3.17 31.87 -9.57
CA ASN A 138 2.18 30.79 -9.38
C ASN A 138 1.85 30.07 -10.70
N GLU A 139 1.80 30.79 -11.82
CA GLU A 139 1.60 30.22 -13.16
C GLU A 139 2.77 29.30 -13.55
N GLU A 140 4.01 29.72 -13.31
CA GLU A 140 5.21 28.91 -13.59
C GLU A 140 5.30 27.69 -12.68
N ILE A 141 4.88 27.79 -11.42
CA ILE A 141 4.80 26.64 -10.50
C ILE A 141 3.78 25.62 -11.00
N LEU A 142 2.58 26.07 -11.37
CA LEU A 142 1.54 25.18 -11.90
C LEU A 142 2.03 24.49 -13.18
N LYS A 143 2.67 25.24 -14.08
CA LYS A 143 3.30 24.66 -15.27
C LYS A 143 4.38 23.64 -14.91
N ALA A 144 5.27 23.95 -13.98
CA ALA A 144 6.31 23.01 -13.55
C ALA A 144 5.73 21.73 -12.94
N GLN A 145 4.62 21.84 -12.19
CA GLN A 145 3.92 20.70 -11.61
C GLN A 145 3.29 19.82 -12.71
N PHE A 146 2.72 20.43 -13.76
CA PHE A 146 2.21 19.71 -14.92
C PHE A 146 3.31 19.01 -15.72
N ASP A 147 4.41 19.70 -16.00
CA ASP A 147 5.57 19.15 -16.72
C ASP A 147 6.17 17.97 -15.92
N ARG A 148 6.19 18.08 -14.58
CA ARG A 148 6.59 16.99 -13.69
C ARG A 148 5.65 15.79 -13.76
N ILE A 149 4.34 15.99 -13.65
CA ILE A 149 3.36 14.90 -13.75
C ILE A 149 3.48 14.19 -15.10
N GLU A 150 3.59 14.95 -16.19
CA GLU A 150 3.81 14.41 -17.53
C GLU A 150 5.05 13.50 -17.57
N ARG A 151 6.19 14.01 -17.11
CA ARG A 151 7.44 13.27 -17.06
C ARG A 151 7.31 12.01 -16.21
N ASP A 152 6.98 12.16 -14.93
CA ASP A 152 7.03 11.08 -13.94
C ASP A 152 6.00 9.99 -14.26
N VAL A 153 4.77 10.35 -14.62
CA VAL A 153 3.71 9.37 -14.94
C VAL A 153 4.03 8.63 -16.24
N SER A 154 4.54 9.34 -17.27
CA SER A 154 4.92 8.70 -18.54
C SER A 154 6.12 7.79 -18.38
N ASP A 155 7.12 8.23 -17.61
CA ASP A 155 8.37 7.50 -17.41
C ASP A 155 8.17 6.17 -16.69
N PHE A 156 7.25 6.14 -15.72
CA PHE A 156 7.00 4.98 -14.87
C PHE A 156 5.80 4.15 -15.29
N LYS A 157 5.07 4.53 -16.34
CA LYS A 157 3.92 3.77 -16.85
C LYS A 157 4.25 2.30 -17.10
N GLY A 158 3.40 1.40 -16.60
CA GLY A 158 3.64 -0.04 -16.64
C GLY A 158 4.61 -0.56 -15.58
N LEU A 159 5.36 0.30 -14.88
CA LEU A 159 6.11 -0.06 -13.68
C LEU A 159 5.38 0.38 -12.41
N ILE A 160 4.81 1.59 -12.43
CA ILE A 160 4.01 2.19 -11.38
C ILE A 160 2.72 2.71 -12.01
N ASP A 161 1.63 1.99 -11.78
CA ASP A 161 0.29 2.33 -12.26
C ASP A 161 -0.67 2.64 -11.11
N THR A 162 -0.16 2.83 -9.89
CA THR A 162 -0.94 3.32 -8.74
C THR A 162 -0.24 4.54 -8.16
N TRP A 163 -0.97 5.65 -8.00
CA TRP A 163 -0.40 6.92 -7.59
C TRP A 163 -1.24 7.60 -6.51
N ASP A 164 -0.57 8.05 -5.46
CA ASP A 164 -1.10 9.15 -4.66
C ASP A 164 -0.89 10.43 -5.48
N VAL A 165 -1.94 10.85 -6.20
CA VAL A 165 -1.86 11.97 -7.15
C VAL A 165 -1.60 13.27 -6.42
N ILE A 166 -2.27 13.46 -5.29
CA ILE A 166 -2.13 14.65 -4.47
C ILE A 166 -2.35 14.28 -3.00
N ASN A 167 -1.51 14.85 -2.15
CA ASN A 167 -1.42 14.50 -0.73
C ASN A 167 -1.83 15.67 0.17
N GLU A 168 -2.64 15.40 1.19
CA GLU A 168 -2.95 16.29 2.33
C GLU A 168 -3.61 17.62 1.94
N VAL A 169 -4.55 17.57 1.00
CA VAL A 169 -5.19 18.76 0.42
C VAL A 169 -6.08 19.49 1.42
N VAL A 170 -6.57 18.82 2.47
CA VAL A 170 -7.39 19.47 3.49
C VAL A 170 -6.67 20.66 4.12
N ILE A 171 -5.37 20.53 4.42
CA ILE A 171 -4.57 21.61 5.02
C ILE A 171 -3.73 22.38 3.99
N MET A 172 -3.48 21.82 2.81
CA MET A 172 -2.58 22.37 1.79
C MET A 172 -2.71 23.89 1.51
N PRO A 173 -3.90 24.48 1.29
CA PRO A 173 -4.00 25.91 1.00
C PRO A 173 -3.84 26.81 2.24
N ILE A 174 -3.86 26.24 3.44
CA ILE A 174 -3.71 26.98 4.71
C ILE A 174 -2.45 26.58 5.48
N PHE A 175 -1.60 25.74 4.89
CA PHE A 175 -0.33 25.32 5.48
C PHE A 175 0.58 26.54 5.71
N ASP A 176 1.10 26.66 6.94
CA ASP A 176 1.82 27.83 7.42
C ASP A 176 3.13 27.51 8.14
N LYS A 177 3.58 26.25 8.15
CA LYS A 177 4.84 25.84 8.80
C LYS A 177 6.07 26.41 8.09
N TYR A 178 6.04 26.50 6.76
CA TYR A 178 7.07 27.16 5.94
C TYR A 178 6.53 27.51 4.56
N ASP A 179 7.19 28.45 3.88
CA ASP A 179 6.81 28.85 2.53
C ASP A 179 7.14 27.73 1.52
N ASN A 180 6.20 27.47 0.62
CA ASN A 180 6.33 26.45 -0.41
C ASN A 180 5.50 26.80 -1.65
N GLY A 181 5.94 26.32 -2.81
CA GLY A 181 5.29 26.64 -4.08
C GLY A 181 3.88 26.06 -4.22
N ILE A 182 3.64 24.86 -3.71
CA ILE A 182 2.38 24.13 -3.91
C ILE A 182 1.22 24.76 -3.12
N THR A 183 1.46 25.23 -1.89
CA THR A 183 0.46 25.96 -1.10
C THR A 183 0.02 27.24 -1.83
N ARG A 184 0.93 27.93 -2.56
CA ARG A 184 0.57 29.13 -3.33
C ARG A 184 -0.44 28.82 -4.44
N ILE A 185 -0.17 27.82 -5.28
CA ILE A 185 -1.11 27.42 -6.35
C ILE A 185 -2.39 26.79 -5.79
N SER A 186 -2.32 26.13 -4.63
CA SER A 186 -3.49 25.58 -3.95
C SER A 186 -4.42 26.67 -3.40
N LYS A 187 -3.86 27.81 -2.93
CA LYS A 187 -4.64 28.98 -2.53
C LYS A 187 -5.40 29.60 -3.72
N ASP A 188 -4.76 29.69 -4.87
CA ASP A 188 -5.36 30.28 -6.08
C ASP A 188 -6.46 29.40 -6.67
N LEU A 189 -6.20 28.09 -6.79
CA LEU A 189 -7.13 27.13 -7.40
C LEU A 189 -8.21 26.64 -6.42
N GLY A 190 -7.95 26.74 -5.12
CA GLY A 190 -8.73 26.08 -4.08
C GLY A 190 -8.54 24.56 -4.08
N ARG A 191 -9.05 23.89 -3.03
CA ARG A 191 -8.85 22.45 -2.80
C ARG A 191 -9.37 21.57 -3.94
N VAL A 192 -10.63 21.76 -4.35
CA VAL A 192 -11.22 20.96 -5.45
C VAL A 192 -10.58 21.30 -6.79
N GLY A 193 -10.23 22.58 -7.02
CA GLY A 193 -9.60 23.02 -8.26
C GLY A 193 -8.24 22.39 -8.48
N ILE A 194 -7.35 22.43 -7.48
CA ILE A 194 -6.02 21.80 -7.61
C ILE A 194 -6.12 20.29 -7.79
N ILE A 195 -7.02 19.60 -7.07
CA ILE A 195 -7.24 18.16 -7.24
C ILE A 195 -7.68 17.87 -8.68
N LYS A 196 -8.63 18.64 -9.22
CA LYS A 196 -9.14 18.45 -10.57
C LYS A 196 -8.02 18.54 -11.61
N GLU A 197 -7.19 19.57 -11.51
CA GLU A 197 -6.08 19.78 -12.43
C GLU A 197 -5.04 18.65 -12.35
N MET A 198 -4.64 18.24 -11.13
CA MET A 198 -3.66 17.16 -10.95
C MET A 198 -4.19 15.81 -11.45
N PHE A 199 -5.43 15.45 -11.12
CA PHE A 199 -6.05 14.20 -11.58
C PHE A 199 -6.24 14.17 -13.09
N ALA A 200 -6.72 15.26 -13.69
CA ALA A 200 -6.87 15.36 -15.14
C ALA A 200 -5.51 15.18 -15.83
N LYS A 201 -4.46 15.84 -15.33
CA LYS A 201 -3.12 15.74 -15.89
C LYS A 201 -2.53 14.33 -15.75
N THR A 202 -2.70 13.69 -14.59
CA THR A 202 -2.22 12.30 -14.40
C THR A 202 -2.96 11.32 -15.32
N ARG A 203 -4.29 11.45 -15.46
CA ARG A 203 -5.10 10.59 -16.34
C ARG A 203 -4.75 10.77 -17.82
N GLU A 204 -4.34 11.98 -18.23
CA GLU A 204 -3.86 12.25 -19.60
C GLU A 204 -2.70 11.33 -20.00
N PHE A 205 -1.72 11.12 -19.12
CA PHE A 205 -0.52 10.33 -19.42
C PHE A 205 -0.64 8.85 -19.06
N ASN A 206 -1.45 8.51 -18.05
CA ASN A 206 -1.78 7.14 -17.74
C ASN A 206 -3.29 6.94 -17.50
N PRO A 207 -4.08 6.73 -18.57
CA PRO A 207 -5.52 6.53 -18.47
C PRO A 207 -5.92 5.34 -17.59
N ASN A 208 -5.06 4.32 -17.48
CA ASN A 208 -5.33 3.08 -16.77
C ASN A 208 -4.76 3.04 -15.35
N ALA A 209 -4.11 4.13 -14.89
CA ALA A 209 -3.60 4.17 -13.52
C ALA A 209 -4.73 4.19 -12.49
N LYS A 210 -4.48 3.61 -11.32
CA LYS A 210 -5.31 3.76 -10.13
C LYS A 210 -4.87 5.02 -9.39
N LEU A 211 -5.76 6.01 -9.32
CA LEU A 211 -5.49 7.35 -8.79
C LEU A 211 -6.12 7.53 -7.42
N LEU A 212 -5.27 7.83 -6.44
CA LEU A 212 -5.65 8.06 -5.06
C LEU A 212 -5.62 9.56 -4.71
N LEU A 213 -6.63 9.98 -3.96
CA LEU A 213 -6.56 11.17 -3.12
C LEU A 213 -6.13 10.69 -1.73
N ASN A 214 -5.06 11.23 -1.16
CA ASN A 214 -4.47 10.75 0.09
C ASN A 214 -4.43 11.86 1.13
N ASP A 215 -4.83 11.58 2.38
CA ASP A 215 -4.84 12.58 3.47
C ASP A 215 -4.76 11.90 4.85
N PHE A 216 -4.18 12.58 5.84
CA PHE A 216 -4.24 12.18 7.25
C PHE A 216 -5.51 12.69 7.96
N ASN A 217 -6.20 13.67 7.38
CA ASN A 217 -7.42 14.18 7.98
C ASN A 217 -8.55 13.16 7.83
N THR A 218 -8.97 12.55 8.94
CA THR A 218 -10.07 11.56 8.95
C THR A 218 -11.41 12.15 9.37
N SER A 219 -11.53 13.48 9.41
CA SER A 219 -12.73 14.19 9.84
C SER A 219 -13.71 14.48 8.69
N ILE A 220 -14.84 15.11 9.04
CA ILE A 220 -15.83 15.64 8.09
C ILE A 220 -15.22 16.56 7.02
N ASN A 221 -14.08 17.22 7.29
CA ASN A 221 -13.44 18.09 6.30
C ASN A 221 -12.93 17.31 5.08
N TYR A 222 -12.41 16.10 5.28
CA TYR A 222 -11.95 15.26 4.18
C TYR A 222 -13.14 14.62 3.44
N GLU A 223 -14.17 14.20 4.19
CA GLU A 223 -15.43 13.73 3.63
C GLU A 223 -16.07 14.78 2.70
N ILE A 224 -16.19 16.04 3.14
CA ILE A 224 -16.70 17.16 2.32
C ILE A 224 -15.81 17.38 1.08
N LEU A 225 -14.49 17.24 1.22
CA LEU A 225 -13.57 17.40 0.10
C LEU A 225 -13.77 16.32 -0.96
N ILE A 226 -13.90 15.06 -0.56
CA ILE A 226 -14.17 13.93 -1.46
C ILE A 226 -15.52 14.14 -2.16
N ASP A 227 -16.58 14.47 -1.42
CA ASP A 227 -17.89 14.77 -1.98
C ASP A 227 -17.83 15.90 -3.02
N GLY A 228 -17.13 17.00 -2.69
CA GLY A 228 -16.91 18.11 -3.63
C GLY A 228 -16.15 17.69 -4.89
N CYS A 229 -15.19 16.78 -4.79
CA CYS A 229 -14.45 16.25 -5.93
C CYS A 229 -15.34 15.38 -6.83
N LEU A 230 -16.12 14.48 -6.26
CA LEU A 230 -17.04 13.61 -7.00
C LEU A 230 -18.13 14.43 -7.70
N ASN A 231 -18.71 15.41 -7.02
CA ASN A 231 -19.69 16.33 -7.60
C ASN A 231 -19.09 17.21 -8.71
N ALA A 232 -17.78 17.50 -8.66
CA ALA A 232 -17.06 18.19 -9.72
C ALA A 232 -16.67 17.28 -10.91
N GLY A 233 -17.02 15.99 -10.86
CA GLY A 233 -16.74 15.00 -11.91
C GLY A 233 -15.32 14.44 -11.88
N ILE A 234 -14.59 14.61 -10.79
CA ILE A 234 -13.24 14.06 -10.64
C ILE A 234 -13.34 12.55 -10.38
N GLN A 235 -12.66 11.76 -11.20
CA GLN A 235 -12.61 10.31 -11.07
C GLN A 235 -11.53 9.90 -10.06
N ILE A 236 -11.95 9.65 -8.82
CA ILE A 236 -11.12 9.09 -7.75
C ILE A 236 -11.28 7.56 -7.77
N ASP A 237 -10.19 6.82 -7.93
CA ASP A 237 -10.24 5.34 -7.99
C ASP A 237 -10.13 4.69 -6.61
N ALA A 238 -9.50 5.37 -5.65
CA ALA A 238 -9.50 4.96 -4.25
C ALA A 238 -9.26 6.14 -3.30
N ILE A 239 -9.83 6.05 -2.10
CA ILE A 239 -9.62 6.99 -1.01
C ILE A 239 -8.42 6.51 -0.19
N GLY A 240 -7.37 7.32 -0.12
CA GLY A 240 -6.22 7.11 0.74
C GLY A 240 -6.44 7.70 2.13
N ILE A 241 -6.16 6.90 3.16
CA ILE A 241 -6.26 7.27 4.57
C ILE A 241 -4.91 6.99 5.24
N GLN A 242 -4.24 8.05 5.68
CA GLN A 242 -3.11 7.94 6.60
C GLN A 242 -3.63 7.83 8.04
N SER A 243 -2.95 7.07 8.89
CA SER A 243 -3.35 6.91 10.31
C SER A 243 -2.27 7.23 11.33
N HIS A 244 -0.98 7.32 10.96
CA HIS A 244 0.17 7.71 11.80
C HIS A 244 -0.07 7.78 13.33
N GLN A 245 -0.31 6.63 13.96
CA GLN A 245 -0.86 6.52 15.32
C GLN A 245 0.24 6.58 16.41
N HIS A 246 1.15 7.55 16.30
CA HIS A 246 2.26 7.74 17.25
C HIS A 246 1.79 8.07 18.67
N GLN A 247 0.60 8.64 18.79
CA GLN A 247 -0.05 8.99 20.06
C GLN A 247 -0.86 7.84 20.66
N GLY A 248 -0.84 6.67 20.02
CA GLY A 248 -1.57 5.48 20.46
C GLY A 248 -2.55 5.00 19.42
N TYR A 249 -2.76 3.69 19.42
CA TYR A 249 -3.72 3.04 18.54
C TYR A 249 -5.14 3.57 18.77
N TRP A 250 -5.84 3.85 17.67
CA TRP A 250 -7.21 4.35 17.61
C TRP A 250 -8.21 3.40 18.28
N GLY A 251 -7.89 2.11 18.33
CA GLY A 251 -8.84 1.09 18.73
C GLY A 251 -9.89 0.82 17.66
N ARG A 252 -10.55 -0.32 17.80
CA ARG A 252 -11.58 -0.78 16.87
C ARG A 252 -12.71 0.23 16.63
N GLU A 253 -13.23 0.86 17.68
CA GLU A 253 -14.39 1.77 17.56
C GLU A 253 -14.09 2.95 16.64
N LYS A 254 -12.93 3.58 16.79
CA LYS A 254 -12.54 4.71 15.95
C LYS A 254 -12.20 4.27 14.52
N LEU A 255 -11.57 3.09 14.35
CA LEU A 255 -11.37 2.52 13.01
C LEU A 255 -12.69 2.28 12.28
N GLU A 256 -13.69 1.71 12.96
CA GLU A 256 -15.02 1.47 12.39
C GLU A 256 -15.73 2.79 12.05
N GLU A 257 -15.61 3.84 12.90
CA GLU A 257 -16.14 5.17 12.59
C GLU A 257 -15.52 5.76 11.31
N VAL A 258 -14.20 5.64 11.15
CA VAL A 258 -13.47 6.12 9.97
C VAL A 258 -13.89 5.33 8.73
N LEU A 259 -13.98 4.00 8.84
CA LEU A 259 -14.44 3.14 7.75
C LEU A 259 -15.86 3.51 7.32
N GLU A 260 -16.80 3.65 8.26
CA GLU A 260 -18.18 4.04 7.97
C GLU A 260 -18.24 5.39 7.24
N ARG A 261 -17.49 6.38 7.73
CA ARG A 261 -17.42 7.72 7.14
C ARG A 261 -17.00 7.72 5.68
N PHE A 262 -16.04 6.90 5.28
CA PHE A 262 -15.55 6.92 3.89
C PHE A 262 -16.21 5.85 3.00
N SER A 263 -16.85 4.85 3.58
CA SER A 263 -17.47 3.76 2.82
C SER A 263 -18.74 4.17 2.08
N HIS A 264 -19.45 5.22 2.53
CA HIS A 264 -20.68 5.66 1.85
C HIS A 264 -20.42 6.21 0.43
N PHE A 265 -19.18 6.57 0.10
CA PHE A 265 -18.80 6.94 -1.27
C PHE A 265 -18.78 5.75 -2.23
N GLY A 266 -18.76 4.51 -1.72
CA GLY A 266 -18.74 3.30 -2.53
C GLY A 266 -17.42 3.09 -3.29
N LEU A 267 -16.36 3.83 -2.95
CA LEU A 267 -15.04 3.71 -3.53
C LEU A 267 -14.15 2.76 -2.70
N PRO A 268 -13.17 2.10 -3.33
CA PRO A 268 -12.11 1.41 -2.59
C PRO A 268 -11.40 2.33 -1.59
N ILE A 269 -11.03 1.77 -0.44
CA ILE A 269 -10.29 2.46 0.61
C ILE A 269 -8.90 1.82 0.74
N HIS A 270 -7.88 2.65 0.76
CA HIS A 270 -6.51 2.26 1.03
C HIS A 270 -6.08 2.92 2.34
N PHE A 271 -5.74 2.11 3.34
CA PHE A 271 -5.02 2.62 4.51
C PHE A 271 -3.55 2.73 4.13
N THR A 272 -3.15 3.91 3.69
CA THR A 272 -1.93 4.15 2.91
C THR A 272 -0.69 4.32 3.78
N GLU A 273 -0.84 4.81 5.00
CA GLU A 273 0.29 5.17 5.88
C GLU A 273 -0.07 4.92 7.34
N ASN A 274 0.10 3.66 7.76
CA ASN A 274 -0.16 3.25 9.14
C ASN A 274 1.13 3.26 9.94
N THR A 275 1.05 3.75 11.18
CA THR A 275 2.16 3.69 12.13
C THR A 275 1.60 3.26 13.47
N LEU A 276 2.12 2.15 14.02
CA LEU A 276 1.86 1.69 15.38
C LEU A 276 3.22 1.55 16.06
N THR A 277 3.45 2.26 17.16
CA THR A 277 4.78 2.30 17.79
C THR A 277 4.92 1.25 18.89
N SER A 278 6.09 0.62 18.97
CA SER A 278 6.55 -0.16 20.12
C SER A 278 7.35 0.70 21.11
N GLY A 279 7.09 2.01 21.15
CA GLY A 279 7.74 2.94 22.08
C GLY A 279 6.77 3.49 23.12
N HIS A 280 7.23 4.45 23.94
CA HIS A 280 6.28 5.29 24.66
C HIS A 280 5.40 6.06 23.67
N LEU A 281 4.11 6.22 24.00
CA LEU A 281 3.20 6.96 23.14
C LEU A 281 3.52 8.45 23.19
N MET A 282 3.47 9.09 22.03
CA MET A 282 3.61 10.54 21.93
C MET A 282 2.48 11.23 22.71
N PRO A 283 2.77 12.29 23.49
CA PRO A 283 1.74 13.04 24.20
C PRO A 283 0.67 13.63 23.25
N ALA A 284 -0.60 13.60 23.68
CA ALA A 284 -1.74 14.05 22.88
C ALA A 284 -1.78 15.57 22.62
N ASP A 285 -1.02 16.36 23.39
CA ASP A 285 -0.88 17.81 23.22
C ASP A 285 0.11 18.20 22.11
N ILE A 286 0.88 17.23 21.57
CA ILE A 286 1.65 17.44 20.34
C ILE A 286 0.68 17.49 19.16
N VAL A 287 0.58 18.65 18.52
CA VAL A 287 -0.33 18.88 17.39
C VAL A 287 0.29 18.46 16.06
N ASP A 288 1.56 18.79 15.84
CA ASP A 288 2.33 18.34 14.67
C ASP A 288 3.31 17.26 15.13
N LEU A 289 3.14 16.05 14.59
CA LEU A 289 3.98 14.91 14.96
C LEU A 289 5.47 15.19 14.73
N ASN A 290 5.81 16.05 13.76
CA ASN A 290 7.20 16.43 13.49
C ASN A 290 7.82 17.28 14.61
N ASP A 291 7.02 17.89 15.49
CA ASP A 291 7.53 18.64 16.64
C ASP A 291 8.02 17.73 17.77
N TYR A 292 7.71 16.42 17.72
CA TYR A 292 8.19 15.44 18.69
C TYR A 292 9.55 14.87 18.30
N GLN A 293 10.61 15.50 18.78
CA GLN A 293 12.00 15.12 18.50
C GLN A 293 12.66 14.60 19.77
N LEU A 294 12.85 13.28 19.84
CA LEU A 294 13.61 12.63 20.91
C LEU A 294 15.02 12.28 20.42
N SER A 295 16.01 12.38 21.31
CA SER A 295 17.35 11.86 21.02
C SER A 295 17.37 10.32 20.92
N GLU A 296 16.49 9.67 21.67
CA GLU A 296 16.28 8.23 21.65
C GLU A 296 14.82 7.94 22.01
N TRP A 297 14.16 7.10 21.23
CA TRP A 297 12.79 6.65 21.49
C TRP A 297 12.82 5.15 21.84
N PRO A 298 12.87 4.79 23.13
CA PRO A 298 13.15 3.42 23.53
C PRO A 298 11.97 2.49 23.22
N SER A 299 12.31 1.28 22.78
CA SER A 299 11.40 0.13 22.65
C SER A 299 11.69 -0.88 23.76
N THR A 300 10.65 -1.48 24.33
CA THR A 300 10.78 -2.53 25.35
C THR A 300 9.98 -3.76 24.92
N PRO A 301 10.29 -4.97 25.44
CA PRO A 301 9.49 -6.15 25.13
C PRO A 301 7.99 -5.97 25.40
N GLU A 302 7.62 -5.26 26.48
CA GLU A 302 6.21 -4.98 26.79
C GLU A 302 5.54 -4.09 25.72
N PHE A 303 6.25 -3.09 25.20
CA PHE A 303 5.73 -2.23 24.14
C PHE A 303 5.68 -2.92 22.79
N GLU A 304 6.62 -3.82 22.49
CA GLU A 304 6.56 -4.67 21.30
C GLU A 304 5.37 -5.63 21.34
N GLU A 305 5.07 -6.22 22.50
CA GLU A 305 3.86 -7.03 22.70
C GLU A 305 2.58 -6.19 22.56
N ARG A 306 2.59 -4.93 23.00
CA ARG A 306 1.47 -4.01 22.74
C ARG A 306 1.30 -3.76 21.24
N GLN A 307 2.38 -3.39 20.54
CA GLN A 307 2.36 -3.17 19.10
C GLN A 307 1.82 -4.40 18.37
N ALA A 308 2.23 -5.62 18.76
CA ALA A 308 1.74 -6.85 18.15
C ALA A 308 0.22 -7.03 18.28
N ARG A 309 -0.37 -6.80 19.46
CA ARG A 309 -1.82 -6.89 19.66
C ARG A 309 -2.58 -5.83 18.86
N GLU A 310 -2.07 -4.60 18.82
CA GLU A 310 -2.67 -3.49 18.08
C GLU A 310 -2.62 -3.73 16.56
N VAL A 311 -1.50 -4.28 16.07
CA VAL A 311 -1.33 -4.69 14.66
C VAL A 311 -2.31 -5.80 14.31
N GLU A 312 -2.45 -6.83 15.14
CA GLU A 312 -3.40 -7.93 14.91
C GLU A 312 -4.85 -7.43 14.80
N GLU A 313 -5.28 -6.58 15.75
CA GLU A 313 -6.64 -6.05 15.75
C GLU A 313 -6.89 -5.12 14.55
N MET A 314 -5.95 -4.22 14.26
CA MET A 314 -6.08 -3.29 13.14
C MET A 314 -6.13 -4.02 11.81
N TYR A 315 -5.15 -4.89 11.52
CA TYR A 315 -5.11 -5.62 10.25
C TYR A 315 -6.34 -6.51 10.08
N SER A 316 -6.78 -7.19 11.14
CA SER A 316 -7.98 -8.02 11.09
C SER A 316 -9.24 -7.21 10.81
N THR A 317 -9.40 -6.05 11.45
CA THR A 317 -10.56 -5.17 11.25
C THR A 317 -10.59 -4.62 9.83
N LEU A 318 -9.46 -4.13 9.33
CA LEU A 318 -9.34 -3.58 7.98
C LEU A 318 -9.51 -4.65 6.90
N PHE A 319 -8.90 -5.83 7.07
CA PHE A 319 -9.01 -6.92 6.10
C PHE A 319 -10.45 -7.43 5.94
N LYS A 320 -11.25 -7.41 7.01
CA LYS A 320 -12.67 -7.77 7.00
C LYS A 320 -13.57 -6.75 6.30
N HIS A 321 -13.12 -5.51 6.09
CA HIS A 321 -13.97 -4.48 5.53
C HIS A 321 -14.02 -4.55 3.99
N PRO A 322 -15.19 -4.74 3.35
CA PRO A 322 -15.28 -5.10 1.94
C PRO A 322 -14.73 -4.09 0.93
N LEU A 323 -14.69 -2.81 1.30
CA LEU A 323 -14.12 -1.74 0.47
C LEU A 323 -12.63 -1.50 0.71
N VAL A 324 -12.05 -2.02 1.80
CA VAL A 324 -10.60 -1.88 2.00
C VAL A 324 -9.91 -2.80 1.00
N GLU A 325 -8.93 -2.30 0.25
CA GLU A 325 -8.15 -3.10 -0.70
C GLU A 325 -6.66 -3.12 -0.38
N SER A 326 -6.21 -2.21 0.48
CA SER A 326 -4.81 -2.12 0.88
C SER A 326 -4.62 -1.65 2.32
N ILE A 327 -3.64 -2.25 3.00
CA ILE A 327 -3.09 -1.82 4.28
C ILE A 327 -1.59 -1.65 4.09
N THR A 328 -1.10 -0.42 4.23
CA THR A 328 0.31 -0.08 4.04
C THR A 328 0.87 0.54 5.34
N THR A 329 1.90 -0.07 5.93
CA THR A 329 2.63 0.56 7.04
C THR A 329 3.66 1.57 6.52
N TRP A 330 4.05 2.54 7.33
CA TRP A 330 5.01 3.57 6.90
C TRP A 330 6.48 3.20 7.12
N SER A 331 6.76 2.37 8.14
CA SER A 331 8.11 1.92 8.47
C SER A 331 8.15 0.40 8.54
N PHE A 332 9.06 -0.23 7.79
CA PHE A 332 9.32 -1.67 7.93
C PHE A 332 10.28 -1.96 9.09
N SER A 333 11.31 -1.14 9.24
CA SER A 333 12.36 -1.27 10.25
C SER A 333 12.41 -0.03 11.14
N ASP A 334 12.85 -0.21 12.38
CA ASP A 334 13.21 0.91 13.27
C ASP A 334 14.46 1.65 12.80
N ASP A 335 15.32 1.02 11.99
CA ASP A 335 16.44 1.68 11.33
C ASP A 335 15.93 2.62 10.22
N GLY A 336 16.07 3.92 10.44
CA GLY A 336 15.60 4.95 9.52
C GLY A 336 14.09 5.23 9.56
N ALA A 337 13.38 4.71 10.57
CA ALA A 337 11.95 4.98 10.75
C ALA A 337 11.67 6.49 10.88
N TRP A 338 10.53 6.92 10.33
CA TRP A 338 10.08 8.31 10.46
C TRP A 338 9.99 8.73 11.94
N LEU A 339 10.45 9.96 12.24
CA LEU A 339 10.60 10.53 13.58
C LEU A 339 11.53 9.74 14.53
N GLY A 340 12.32 8.80 14.01
CA GLY A 340 13.11 7.89 14.85
C GLY A 340 12.25 6.99 15.73
N ALA A 341 10.96 6.81 15.38
CA ALA A 341 10.03 6.03 16.17
C ALA A 341 10.32 4.54 16.03
N PRO A 342 10.25 3.74 17.11
CA PRO A 342 10.32 2.28 17.03
C PRO A 342 8.98 1.73 16.46
N ALA A 343 8.71 1.99 15.19
CA ALA A 343 7.46 1.71 14.50
C ALA A 343 7.57 0.57 13.48
N GLY A 344 8.78 0.06 13.24
CA GLY A 344 9.01 -1.05 12.34
C GLY A 344 8.50 -2.37 12.92
N PHE A 345 8.40 -3.37 12.04
CA PHE A 345 8.18 -4.77 12.39
C PHE A 345 9.48 -5.51 12.68
N VAL A 346 10.61 -4.96 12.23
CA VAL A 346 11.95 -5.42 12.62
C VAL A 346 12.66 -4.34 13.42
N ARG A 347 13.50 -4.75 14.37
CA ARG A 347 14.30 -3.83 15.19
C ARG A 347 15.43 -3.22 14.34
N GLN A 348 16.19 -2.30 14.94
CA GLN A 348 17.33 -1.63 14.30
C GLN A 348 18.43 -2.59 13.81
N ASP A 349 18.49 -3.80 14.35
CA ASP A 349 19.45 -4.85 13.96
C ASP A 349 18.85 -5.89 12.99
N ASN A 350 17.68 -5.61 12.39
CA ASN A 350 16.87 -6.51 11.58
C ASN A 350 16.29 -7.74 12.30
N SER A 351 16.41 -7.84 13.63
CA SER A 351 15.73 -8.93 14.35
C SER A 351 14.21 -8.72 14.31
N PRO A 352 13.40 -9.77 14.01
CA PRO A 352 11.94 -9.67 14.01
C PRO A 352 11.37 -9.32 15.38
N LYS A 353 10.37 -8.44 15.40
CA LYS A 353 9.52 -8.17 16.58
C LYS A 353 8.32 -9.13 16.62
N PRO A 354 7.65 -9.29 17.77
CA PRO A 354 6.38 -10.01 17.86
C PRO A 354 5.33 -9.59 16.81
N SER A 355 5.26 -8.30 16.46
CA SER A 355 4.37 -7.80 15.41
C SER A 355 4.68 -8.33 14.00
N TYR A 356 5.95 -8.64 13.69
CA TYR A 356 6.33 -9.29 12.43
C TYR A 356 5.75 -10.70 12.35
N GLU A 357 5.91 -11.48 13.43
CA GLU A 357 5.41 -12.85 13.50
C GLU A 357 3.87 -12.90 13.41
N VAL A 358 3.19 -11.96 14.05
CA VAL A 358 1.73 -11.78 13.92
C VAL A 358 1.36 -11.55 12.45
N LEU A 359 1.99 -10.60 11.77
CA LEU A 359 1.67 -10.31 10.37
C LEU A 359 1.99 -11.47 9.45
N LYS A 360 3.13 -12.14 9.66
CA LYS A 360 3.50 -13.31 8.89
C LYS A 360 2.47 -14.42 9.03
N LYS A 361 2.04 -14.73 10.25
CA LYS A 361 0.97 -15.72 10.50
C LYS A 361 -0.34 -15.31 9.82
N LEU A 362 -0.79 -14.06 10.00
CA LEU A 362 -2.03 -13.59 9.41
C LEU A 362 -1.99 -13.67 7.88
N ILE A 363 -0.93 -13.19 7.24
CA ILE A 363 -0.86 -13.04 5.78
C ILE A 363 -0.48 -14.34 5.08
N LYS A 364 0.47 -15.12 5.64
CA LYS A 364 1.01 -16.32 4.99
C LYS A 364 0.34 -17.62 5.44
N GLU A 365 -0.43 -17.61 6.53
CA GLU A 365 -1.15 -18.77 7.03
C GLU A 365 -2.67 -18.52 7.05
N ASP A 366 -3.16 -17.61 7.90
CA ASP A 366 -4.61 -17.45 8.16
C ASP A 366 -5.38 -16.88 6.94
N TRP A 367 -4.74 -15.98 6.18
CA TRP A 367 -5.27 -15.32 4.99
C TRP A 367 -4.60 -15.80 3.70
N SER A 368 -4.16 -17.04 3.71
CA SER A 368 -3.55 -17.71 2.56
C SER A 368 -4.30 -19.00 2.23
N THR A 369 -4.18 -19.44 0.98
CA THR A 369 -4.78 -20.69 0.51
C THR A 369 -3.71 -21.71 0.17
N ASN A 370 -3.73 -22.84 0.86
CA ASN A 370 -2.91 -24.00 0.55
C ASN A 370 -3.77 -25.27 0.69
N VAL A 371 -4.11 -25.89 -0.42
CA VAL A 371 -5.07 -27.00 -0.49
C VAL A 371 -4.46 -28.17 -1.23
N THR A 372 -4.50 -29.36 -0.62
CA THR A 372 -4.28 -30.63 -1.32
C THR A 372 -5.63 -31.25 -1.63
N ALA A 373 -5.86 -31.58 -2.90
CA ALA A 373 -7.12 -32.16 -3.36
C ALA A 373 -6.87 -33.25 -4.41
N LYS A 374 -7.91 -34.03 -4.72
CA LYS A 374 -7.88 -34.98 -5.83
C LYS A 374 -8.86 -34.54 -6.90
N THR A 375 -8.48 -34.66 -8.16
CA THR A 375 -9.36 -34.42 -9.30
C THR A 375 -10.39 -35.54 -9.43
N ASP A 376 -11.57 -35.21 -9.95
CA ASP A 376 -12.60 -36.20 -10.32
C ASP A 376 -12.27 -36.92 -11.64
N ASP A 377 -13.17 -37.78 -12.11
CA ASP A 377 -13.02 -38.54 -13.36
C ASP A 377 -12.90 -37.66 -14.62
N TYR A 378 -13.29 -36.38 -14.51
CA TYR A 378 -13.20 -35.37 -15.57
C TYR A 378 -12.01 -34.42 -15.38
N GLY A 379 -11.10 -34.72 -14.45
CA GLY A 379 -9.94 -33.90 -14.14
C GLY A 379 -10.32 -32.59 -13.43
N ILE A 380 -11.51 -32.51 -12.85
CA ILE A 380 -12.04 -31.30 -12.23
C ILE A 380 -11.84 -31.34 -10.71
N VAL A 381 -11.52 -30.19 -10.14
CA VAL A 381 -11.46 -29.95 -8.69
C VAL A 381 -12.15 -28.63 -8.37
N SER A 382 -12.85 -28.56 -7.25
CA SER A 382 -13.40 -27.31 -6.71
C SER A 382 -12.73 -27.02 -5.38
N PHE A 383 -12.42 -25.76 -5.10
CA PHE A 383 -11.87 -25.34 -3.81
C PHE A 383 -12.35 -23.94 -3.47
N GLU A 384 -12.37 -23.61 -2.17
CA GLU A 384 -12.53 -22.23 -1.71
C GLU A 384 -11.13 -21.63 -1.53
N GLY A 385 -10.87 -20.45 -2.11
CA GLY A 385 -9.58 -19.78 -2.01
C GLY A 385 -9.72 -18.26 -1.96
N PHE A 386 -8.73 -17.61 -1.35
CA PHE A 386 -8.59 -16.14 -1.38
C PHE A 386 -8.34 -15.63 -2.80
N LEU A 387 -8.73 -14.40 -3.11
CA LEU A 387 -8.46 -13.82 -4.42
C LEU A 387 -6.96 -13.56 -4.59
N GLY A 388 -6.40 -13.92 -5.75
CA GLY A 388 -4.97 -13.73 -6.00
C GLY A 388 -4.38 -14.68 -7.05
N GLU A 389 -3.06 -14.79 -7.04
CA GLU A 389 -2.28 -15.63 -7.93
C GLU A 389 -1.94 -16.95 -7.25
N TYR A 390 -1.89 -18.01 -8.05
CA TYR A 390 -1.77 -19.38 -7.58
C TYR A 390 -0.86 -20.21 -8.48
N ASP A 391 -0.30 -21.25 -7.88
CA ASP A 391 0.28 -22.39 -8.57
C ASP A 391 -0.52 -23.66 -8.28
N VAL A 392 -0.74 -24.48 -9.31
CA VAL A 392 -1.11 -25.88 -9.19
C VAL A 392 0.13 -26.75 -9.42
N LEU A 393 0.35 -27.71 -8.53
CA LEU A 393 1.40 -28.72 -8.61
C LEU A 393 0.77 -30.10 -8.78
N VAL A 394 1.13 -30.83 -9.84
CA VAL A 394 0.64 -32.20 -10.12
C VAL A 394 1.82 -33.04 -10.60
N GLY A 395 2.12 -34.15 -9.92
CA GLY A 395 3.20 -35.07 -10.33
C GLY A 395 4.58 -34.39 -10.51
N GLY A 396 4.87 -33.33 -9.74
CA GLY A 396 6.11 -32.56 -9.84
C GLY A 396 6.13 -31.46 -10.92
N LYS A 397 5.05 -31.31 -11.69
CA LYS A 397 4.87 -30.25 -12.69
C LYS A 397 4.05 -29.10 -12.12
N LYS A 398 4.25 -27.88 -12.65
CA LYS A 398 3.62 -26.64 -12.16
C LYS A 398 2.89 -25.92 -13.29
N ALA A 399 1.70 -25.39 -13.01
CA ALA A 399 1.02 -24.38 -13.82
C ALA A 399 0.51 -23.24 -12.94
N SER A 400 0.58 -21.99 -13.42
CA SER A 400 0.15 -20.81 -12.68
C SER A 400 -1.18 -20.27 -13.21
N PHE A 401 -2.00 -19.70 -12.32
CA PHE A 401 -3.31 -19.13 -12.65
C PHE A 401 -3.71 -18.05 -11.65
N THR A 402 -4.79 -17.33 -11.97
CA THR A 402 -5.37 -16.30 -11.10
C THR A 402 -6.77 -16.72 -10.68
N VAL A 403 -7.16 -16.36 -9.47
CA VAL A 403 -8.51 -16.50 -8.93
C VAL A 403 -9.10 -15.12 -8.70
N ASP A 404 -10.14 -14.80 -9.46
CA ASP A 404 -10.97 -13.61 -9.33
C ASP A 404 -12.42 -13.94 -8.96
N LYS A 405 -13.19 -12.94 -8.52
CA LYS A 405 -14.55 -13.12 -7.98
C LYS A 405 -15.53 -13.81 -8.95
N ASN A 406 -15.30 -13.68 -10.26
CA ASN A 406 -16.23 -14.14 -11.29
C ASN A 406 -15.76 -15.42 -12.00
N ASP A 407 -14.69 -16.06 -11.51
CA ASP A 407 -14.16 -17.25 -12.17
C ASP A 407 -15.00 -18.49 -11.84
N GLU A 408 -15.71 -18.99 -12.85
CA GLU A 408 -16.51 -20.21 -12.71
C GLU A 408 -15.71 -21.48 -13.01
N MET A 409 -14.84 -21.45 -14.03
CA MET A 409 -13.98 -22.57 -14.42
C MET A 409 -12.70 -22.08 -15.11
N VAL A 410 -11.55 -22.59 -14.67
CA VAL A 410 -10.24 -22.35 -15.28
C VAL A 410 -9.68 -23.69 -15.78
N GLN A 411 -9.37 -23.79 -17.07
CA GLN A 411 -8.70 -24.97 -17.62
C GLN A 411 -7.18 -24.77 -17.60
N LEU A 412 -6.47 -25.71 -16.98
CA LEU A 412 -5.00 -25.69 -16.87
C LEU A 412 -4.42 -26.90 -17.58
N VAL A 413 -3.38 -26.66 -18.38
CA VAL A 413 -2.62 -27.69 -19.07
C VAL A 413 -1.35 -27.95 -18.28
N ILE A 414 -1.09 -29.21 -17.93
CA ILE A 414 0.11 -29.65 -17.23
C ILE A 414 1.04 -30.30 -18.25
N GLU A 415 2.08 -29.56 -18.66
CA GLU A 415 3.05 -29.98 -19.68
C GLU A 415 4.09 -30.99 -19.21
#